data_AF-A0A973UHN7-F1
#
_entry.id   AF-A0A973UHN7-F1
#
_cell.length_a   1.000
_cell.length_b   1.000
_cell.length_c   1.000
_cell.angle_alpha   90.00
_cell.angle_beta   90.00
_cell.angle_gamma   90.00
#
_symmetry.space_group_name_H-M   'P 1'
#
loop_
_entity.id
_entity.type
_entity.pdbx_description
1 polymer ?
#
loop_
_entity_poly.entity_id
_entity_poly.type
_entity_poly.pdbx_seq_one_letter_code
_entity_poly.pdbx_strand_id
1 'polypeptide(L)'
;MSESKEPERDRLTEVRAMLEEMRSLDEIPSGKFSSLAMIVTDASLTADEPALRAAHDGLRRLYGSHLRADRDKGTRAQQHGRLLGLIDMTYWALRRLPSGLQLALDPQGHAARFLTAVAREPGLSNEQLAKLLDVDITEVSRIGRKMLGAGVAWKSRQWRRNSWGITPRGAQYLEQAGLLAPEPTRLDYCVGVKVRPSSLTGVVTDPQGEVLATASSDERLGGQEELTAAFTELVHRLLDEVPAAADAAQAGRTALGVEIGGHVASGRGDVVNAPNYASDADWPGFSWAAALQEATGLPTVLENDANALAQLARTLGDAGDSDDFAVVLLDKGIGAGLMVDGRILHGASGAAGEIGHVVVESYCGHACSCGNSGCLESVAGTDAIARRVDELTGHGVPDLSAALALLGKESKAVNDSLEEAGRALGLGLADLLNLTNPEHVVLYGPEALVTEGREEFPAAQVFMNAVRNTCTEHAFSTAGEARLVTRPYEDELGARAAAAVARDRLGRD
;
A
#
# COMPACT_ATOMS: atom_id res chain seq x y z
N MET A 1 9.49 -6.33 42.29
CA MET A 1 9.62 -4.88 42.09
C MET A 1 9.47 -4.63 40.60
N SER A 2 8.33 -4.05 40.22
CA SER A 2 8.00 -3.72 38.84
C SER A 2 8.90 -2.55 38.40
N GLU A 3 9.82 -2.79 37.47
CA GLU A 3 10.48 -1.72 36.74
C GLU A 3 9.43 -1.11 35.81
N SER A 4 8.89 0.03 36.21
CA SER A 4 8.11 0.89 35.31
C SER A 4 8.99 1.25 34.11
N LYS A 5 8.65 0.72 32.92
CA LYS A 5 9.12 1.29 31.65
C LYS A 5 8.71 2.76 31.64
N GLU A 6 9.70 3.66 31.72
CA GLU A 6 9.47 5.08 31.48
C GLU A 6 8.83 5.24 30.09
N PRO A 7 7.79 6.07 29.94
CA PRO A 7 7.17 6.32 28.65
C PRO A 7 8.20 6.92 27.70
N GLU A 8 8.25 6.39 26.47
CA GLU A 8 9.08 6.89 25.39
C GLU A 8 8.72 8.37 25.14
N ARG A 9 9.60 9.29 25.55
CA ARG A 9 9.32 10.73 25.49
C ARG A 9 9.26 11.18 24.03
N ASP A 10 8.09 11.65 23.61
CA ASP A 10 7.92 12.35 22.33
C ASP A 10 8.66 13.70 22.36
N ARG A 11 9.90 13.68 21.84
CA ARG A 11 10.79 14.84 21.77
C ARG A 11 10.23 15.96 20.92
N LEU A 12 9.49 15.64 19.85
CA LEU A 12 8.92 16.66 18.98
C LEU A 12 7.91 17.51 19.75
N THR A 13 7.04 16.86 20.52
CA THR A 13 6.09 17.54 21.40
C THR A 13 6.79 18.32 22.49
N GLU A 14 7.83 17.77 23.12
CA GLU A 14 8.61 18.46 24.16
C GLU A 14 9.30 19.73 23.62
N VAL A 15 9.94 19.64 22.43
CA VAL A 15 10.56 20.78 21.73
C VAL A 15 9.51 21.85 21.43
N ARG A 16 8.36 21.48 20.87
CA ARG A 16 7.30 22.42 20.53
C ARG A 16 6.75 23.13 21.76
N ALA A 17 6.44 22.38 22.82
CA ALA A 17 5.94 22.93 24.08
C ALA A 17 6.94 23.90 24.71
N MET A 18 8.23 23.53 24.74
CA MET A 18 9.28 24.36 25.33
C MET A 18 9.49 25.66 24.53
N LEU A 19 9.45 25.60 23.20
CA LEU A 19 9.60 26.79 22.35
C LEU A 19 8.40 27.73 22.47
N GLU A 20 7.18 27.20 22.60
CA GLU A 20 5.98 28.02 22.81
C GLU A 20 5.99 28.66 24.20
N GLU A 21 6.41 27.93 25.23
CA GLU A 21 6.60 28.49 26.56
C GLU A 21 7.64 29.62 26.53
N MET A 22 8.82 29.38 25.94
CA MET A 22 9.86 30.39 25.76
C MET A 22 9.38 31.62 24.97
N ARG A 23 8.41 31.46 24.08
CA ARG A 23 7.86 32.56 23.26
C ARG A 23 6.97 33.51 24.06
N SER A 24 6.32 33.00 25.09
CA SER A 24 5.44 33.79 25.97
C SER A 24 6.19 34.56 27.06
N LEU A 25 7.51 34.37 27.17
CA LEU A 25 8.35 35.01 28.18
C LEU A 25 9.03 36.26 27.61
N ASP A 26 9.01 37.35 28.38
CA ASP A 26 9.76 38.58 28.06
C ASP A 26 11.27 38.39 28.26
N GLU A 27 11.66 37.56 29.23
CA GLU A 27 13.05 37.20 29.52
C GLU A 27 13.15 35.68 29.69
N ILE A 28 13.90 35.02 28.80
CA ILE A 28 14.04 33.56 28.82
C ILE A 28 15.05 33.14 29.91
N PRO A 29 14.64 32.35 30.92
CA PRO A 29 15.55 31.88 31.95
C PRO A 29 16.66 30.99 31.39
N SER A 30 17.85 31.08 31.97
CA SER A 30 19.00 30.24 31.55
C SER A 30 18.69 28.75 31.57
N GLY A 31 17.83 28.29 32.50
CA GLY A 31 17.42 26.89 32.59
C GLY A 31 16.71 26.39 31.33
N LYS A 32 15.88 27.23 30.69
CA LYS A 32 15.16 26.86 29.45
C LYS A 32 16.10 26.67 28.27
N PHE A 33 17.12 27.53 28.16
CA PHE A 33 18.20 27.34 27.19
C PHE A 33 18.95 26.02 27.40
N SER A 34 19.28 25.70 28.66
CA SER A 34 19.95 24.44 28.99
C SER A 34 19.09 23.22 28.67
N SER A 35 17.79 23.27 29.01
CA SER A 35 16.85 22.19 28.71
C SER A 35 16.71 21.97 27.20
N LEU A 36 16.50 23.03 26.43
CA LEU A 36 16.40 22.94 24.98
C LEU A 36 17.72 22.46 24.35
N ALA A 37 18.87 22.93 24.85
CA ALA A 37 20.18 22.47 24.40
C ALA A 37 20.38 20.96 24.62
N MET A 38 19.91 20.43 25.77
CA MET A 38 19.94 18.99 26.04
C MET A 38 19.08 18.22 25.04
N ILE A 39 17.86 18.69 24.78
CA ILE A 39 16.95 18.04 23.83
C ILE A 39 17.54 18.07 22.40
N VAL A 40 18.09 19.21 21.96
CA VAL A 40 18.75 19.30 20.65
C VAL A 40 19.97 18.39 20.57
N THR A 41 20.75 18.28 21.65
CA THR A 41 21.91 17.37 21.70
C THR A 41 21.47 15.92 21.57
N ASP A 42 20.43 15.51 22.29
CA ASP A 42 19.88 14.15 22.22
C ASP A 42 19.27 13.86 20.84
N ALA A 43 18.51 14.80 20.27
CA ALA A 43 17.98 14.72 18.91
C ALA A 43 19.09 14.63 17.85
N SER A 44 20.21 15.33 18.05
CA SER A 44 21.38 15.24 17.18
C SER A 44 22.05 13.86 17.25
N LEU A 45 22.17 13.29 18.45
CA LEU A 45 22.76 11.97 18.66
C LEU A 45 21.90 10.83 18.12
N THR A 46 20.58 11.01 18.13
CA THR A 46 19.59 10.01 17.67
C THR A 46 19.14 10.22 16.22
N ALA A 47 19.70 11.23 15.55
CA ALA A 47 19.32 11.62 14.19
C ALA A 47 17.80 11.90 14.02
N ASP A 48 17.17 12.46 15.06
CA ASP A 48 15.74 12.82 15.09
C ASP A 48 15.51 14.11 14.29
N GLU A 49 15.40 13.95 12.97
CA GLU A 49 15.22 15.06 12.02
C GLU A 49 13.97 15.92 12.32
N PRO A 50 12.78 15.35 12.59
CA PRO A 50 11.59 16.14 12.92
C PRO A 50 11.80 17.04 14.14
N ALA A 51 12.37 16.53 15.24
CA ALA A 51 12.64 17.31 16.43
C ALA A 51 13.70 18.40 16.16
N LEU A 52 14.75 18.08 15.41
CA LEU A 52 15.79 19.05 15.02
C LEU A 52 15.25 20.17 14.12
N ARG A 53 14.36 19.85 13.16
CA ARG A 53 13.69 20.84 12.31
C ARG A 53 12.76 21.73 13.13
N ALA A 54 11.94 21.14 14.00
CA ALA A 54 11.07 21.89 14.89
C ALA A 54 11.86 22.83 15.82
N ALA A 55 12.98 22.35 16.37
CA ALA A 55 13.89 23.15 17.17
C ALA A 55 14.49 24.30 16.37
N HIS A 56 15.06 24.02 15.20
CA HIS A 56 15.67 25.01 14.32
C HIS A 56 14.67 26.11 13.93
N ASP A 57 13.48 25.72 13.48
CA ASP A 57 12.48 26.66 13.00
C ASP A 57 11.88 27.49 14.13
N GLY A 58 11.59 26.86 15.28
CA GLY A 58 11.07 27.60 16.43
C GLY A 58 12.12 28.52 17.05
N LEU A 59 13.39 28.13 17.10
CA LEU A 59 14.49 29.02 17.51
C LEU A 59 14.63 30.22 16.56
N ARG A 60 14.52 30.04 15.24
CA ARG A 60 14.52 31.14 14.27
C ARG A 60 13.33 32.08 14.46
N ARG A 61 12.14 31.55 14.76
CA ARG A 61 10.95 32.35 15.09
C ARG A 61 11.14 33.13 16.39
N LEU A 62 11.63 32.49 17.45
CA LEU A 62 11.95 33.13 18.74
C LEU A 62 12.96 34.25 18.58
N TYR A 63 14.02 33.99 17.81
CA TYR A 63 15.02 34.99 17.46
C TYR A 63 14.40 36.20 16.74
N GLY A 64 13.49 35.96 15.80
CA GLY A 64 12.73 37.00 15.10
C GLY A 64 11.82 37.83 16.01
N SER A 65 11.11 37.21 16.96
CA SER A 65 10.20 37.91 17.87
C SER A 65 10.95 38.73 18.91
N HIS A 66 12.06 38.23 19.43
CA HIS A 66 12.90 38.89 20.44
C HIS A 66 13.74 40.05 19.87
N LEU A 67 13.66 40.36 18.57
CA LEU A 67 14.26 41.55 17.94
C LEU A 67 13.43 42.82 18.10
N ARG A 68 12.14 42.74 18.48
CA ARG A 68 11.19 43.87 18.38
C ARG A 68 10.88 44.66 19.68
N ALA A 69 11.32 44.22 20.86
CA ALA A 69 11.04 44.92 22.12
C ALA A 69 12.12 45.94 22.50
N ASP A 70 11.80 47.07 23.15
CA ASP A 70 12.71 48.20 23.38
C ASP A 70 13.17 48.28 24.86
N ARG A 71 14.15 47.43 25.29
CA ARG A 71 14.79 47.45 26.63
C ARG A 71 16.23 46.90 26.66
N ASP A 72 16.89 47.16 27.81
CA ASP A 72 18.31 47.03 28.24
C ASP A 72 19.27 46.14 27.43
N LYS A 73 20.47 46.68 27.12
CA LYS A 73 21.41 46.16 26.11
C LYS A 73 22.19 44.91 26.53
N GLY A 74 22.43 44.71 27.84
CA GLY A 74 23.33 43.66 28.34
C GLY A 74 22.75 42.24 28.29
N THR A 75 21.61 42.04 28.96
CA THR A 75 20.93 40.73 29.06
C THR A 75 20.44 40.23 27.70
N ARG A 76 20.03 41.15 26.81
CA ARG A 76 19.54 40.80 25.47
C ARG A 76 20.63 40.31 24.55
N ALA A 77 21.83 40.93 24.58
CA ALA A 77 22.97 40.46 23.79
C ALA A 77 23.33 39.01 24.15
N GLN A 78 23.21 38.66 25.44
CA GLN A 78 23.47 37.30 25.91
C GLN A 78 22.41 36.29 25.44
N GLN A 79 21.12 36.62 25.52
CA GLN A 79 20.05 35.73 25.02
C GLN A 79 20.11 35.57 23.51
N HIS A 80 20.42 36.64 22.79
CA HIS A 80 20.60 36.63 21.35
C HIS A 80 21.76 35.71 20.95
N GLY A 81 22.91 35.81 21.62
CA GLY A 81 24.04 34.91 21.40
C GLY A 81 23.69 33.44 21.67
N ARG A 82 22.88 33.15 22.70
CA ARG A 82 22.41 31.79 23.01
C ARG A 82 21.44 31.25 21.96
N LEU A 83 20.50 32.08 21.49
CA LEU A 83 19.58 31.70 20.41
C LEU A 83 20.35 31.42 19.12
N LEU A 84 21.27 32.32 18.71
CA LEU A 84 22.13 32.08 17.54
C LEU A 84 22.95 30.80 17.69
N GLY A 85 23.55 30.57 18.85
CA GLY A 85 24.31 29.34 19.12
C GLY A 85 23.49 28.07 18.96
N LEU A 86 22.23 28.06 19.44
CA LEU A 86 21.33 26.93 19.28
C LEU A 86 20.80 26.79 17.84
N ILE A 87 20.57 27.90 17.13
CA ILE A 87 20.21 27.89 15.71
C ILE A 87 21.35 27.28 14.89
N ASP A 88 22.59 27.72 15.11
CA ASP A 88 23.75 27.18 14.41
C ASP A 88 23.95 25.70 14.76
N MET A 89 23.78 25.32 16.02
CA MET A 89 23.88 23.92 16.46
C MET A 89 22.85 23.03 15.77
N THR A 90 21.57 23.44 15.76
CA THR A 90 20.50 22.70 15.06
C THR A 90 20.72 22.68 13.55
N TYR A 91 21.14 23.79 12.94
CA TYR A 91 21.48 23.88 11.51
C TYR A 91 22.60 22.91 11.14
N TRP A 92 23.68 22.90 11.91
CA TRP A 92 24.82 22.03 11.68
C TRP A 92 24.53 20.57 12.01
N ALA A 93 23.68 20.29 12.99
CA ALA A 93 23.15 18.96 13.25
C ALA A 93 22.35 18.46 12.04
N LEU A 94 21.40 19.26 11.53
CA LEU A 94 20.62 18.96 10.33
C LEU A 94 21.48 18.75 9.08
N ARG A 95 22.54 19.56 8.90
CA ARG A 95 23.50 19.41 7.78
C ARG A 95 24.40 18.18 7.89
N ARG A 96 24.67 17.73 9.11
CA ARG A 96 25.51 16.56 9.42
C ARG A 96 24.69 15.31 9.67
N LEU A 97 23.36 15.39 9.71
CA LEU A 97 22.50 14.24 9.55
C LEU A 97 22.98 13.52 8.29
N PRO A 98 23.22 12.20 8.35
CA PRO A 98 23.72 11.46 7.20
C PRO A 98 22.80 11.70 6.00
N SER A 99 23.23 12.56 5.09
CA SER A 99 22.58 12.81 3.81
C SER A 99 22.89 11.61 2.92
N GLY A 100 21.96 10.68 2.81
CA GLY A 100 22.02 9.62 1.82
C GLY A 100 22.86 8.40 2.19
N LEU A 101 22.55 7.72 3.28
CA LEU A 101 22.69 6.26 3.26
C LEU A 101 21.32 5.67 2.90
N GLN A 102 21.07 5.45 1.60
CA GLN A 102 20.13 4.41 1.20
C GLN A 102 20.78 3.09 1.62
N LEU A 103 20.53 2.66 2.85
CA LEU A 103 20.66 1.26 3.19
C LEU A 103 19.59 0.58 2.33
N ALA A 104 19.97 0.09 1.15
CA ALA A 104 19.21 -0.98 0.52
C ALA A 104 19.27 -2.13 1.54
N LEU A 105 18.23 -2.21 2.37
CA LEU A 105 18.05 -3.32 3.29
C LEU A 105 17.61 -4.48 2.41
N ASP A 106 18.56 -5.34 2.07
CA ASP A 106 18.23 -6.69 1.67
C ASP A 106 17.34 -7.28 2.79
N PRO A 107 16.07 -7.63 2.51
CA PRO A 107 15.13 -8.16 3.51
C PRO A 107 15.66 -9.43 4.18
N GLN A 108 16.50 -10.20 3.50
CA GLN A 108 17.14 -11.40 4.03
C GLN A 108 18.50 -11.13 4.68
N GLY A 109 19.02 -9.92 4.52
CA GLY A 109 20.32 -9.51 5.01
C GLY A 109 20.39 -9.36 6.53
N HIS A 110 21.59 -9.57 7.08
CA HIS A 110 21.85 -9.46 8.52
C HIS A 110 21.50 -8.08 9.12
N ALA A 111 21.52 -7.01 8.33
CA ALA A 111 21.14 -5.67 8.78
C ALA A 111 19.63 -5.53 8.98
N ALA A 112 18.82 -6.07 8.06
CA ALA A 112 17.37 -6.12 8.18
C ALA A 112 16.97 -6.95 9.39
N ARG A 113 17.50 -8.17 9.51
CA ARG A 113 17.24 -9.06 10.65
C ARG A 113 17.61 -8.42 12.00
N PHE A 114 18.76 -7.74 12.07
CA PHE A 114 19.17 -7.00 13.28
C PHE A 114 18.19 -5.87 13.62
N LEU A 115 17.87 -5.01 12.65
CA LEU A 115 16.99 -3.87 12.88
C LEU A 115 15.57 -4.32 13.26
N THR A 116 15.02 -5.33 12.58
CA THR A 116 13.70 -5.91 12.90
C THR A 116 13.69 -6.50 14.31
N ALA A 117 14.73 -7.24 14.72
CA ALA A 117 14.82 -7.79 16.07
C ALA A 117 14.86 -6.69 17.15
N VAL A 118 15.65 -5.65 16.93
CA VAL A 118 15.78 -4.52 17.86
C VAL A 118 14.52 -3.64 17.87
N ALA A 119 13.80 -3.56 16.75
CA ALA A 119 12.51 -2.86 16.68
C ALA A 119 11.41 -3.58 17.45
N ARG A 120 11.31 -4.92 17.29
CA ARG A 120 10.30 -5.75 17.95
C ARG A 120 10.54 -5.88 19.45
N GLU A 121 11.80 -5.99 19.86
CA GLU A 121 12.17 -6.09 21.27
C GLU A 121 13.30 -5.09 21.60
N PRO A 122 12.95 -3.82 21.90
CA PRO A 122 13.93 -2.84 22.32
C PRO A 122 14.60 -3.23 23.64
N GLY A 123 15.90 -2.98 23.75
CA GLY A 123 16.68 -3.24 24.96
C GLY A 123 17.52 -4.51 24.94
N LEU A 124 17.47 -5.30 23.86
CA LEU A 124 18.25 -6.54 23.73
C LEU A 124 19.77 -6.29 23.80
N SER A 125 20.47 -7.15 24.54
CA SER A 125 21.92 -7.16 24.59
C SER A 125 22.55 -7.89 23.42
N ASN A 126 23.87 -7.73 23.24
CA ASN A 126 24.61 -8.46 22.21
C ASN A 126 24.46 -9.99 22.34
N GLU A 127 24.46 -10.53 23.56
CA GLU A 127 24.30 -11.97 23.82
C GLU A 127 22.91 -12.47 23.42
N GLN A 128 21.87 -11.67 23.73
CA GLN A 128 20.49 -12.01 23.38
C GLN A 128 20.26 -11.91 21.87
N LEU A 129 20.77 -10.86 21.22
CA LEU A 129 20.70 -10.71 19.77
C LEU A 129 21.48 -11.80 19.03
N ALA A 130 22.64 -12.21 19.55
CA ALA A 130 23.42 -13.30 18.96
C ALA A 130 22.64 -14.61 18.96
N LYS A 131 21.99 -14.92 20.09
CA LYS A 131 21.13 -16.09 20.23
C LYS A 131 19.87 -16.00 19.36
N LEU A 132 19.22 -14.83 19.30
CA LEU A 132 17.99 -14.62 18.55
C LEU A 132 18.21 -14.68 17.03
N LEU A 133 19.34 -14.15 16.57
CA LEU A 133 19.68 -14.09 15.15
C LEU A 133 20.48 -15.31 14.67
N ASP A 134 20.83 -16.22 15.58
CA ASP A 134 21.71 -17.37 15.31
C ASP A 134 23.02 -16.97 14.64
N VAL A 135 23.70 -15.97 15.23
CA VAL A 135 24.99 -15.44 14.74
C VAL A 135 25.96 -15.23 15.90
N ASP A 136 27.24 -15.07 15.58
CA ASP A 136 28.26 -14.78 16.60
C ASP A 136 28.09 -13.38 17.22
N ILE A 137 28.45 -13.24 18.51
CA ILE A 137 28.34 -11.98 19.25
C ILE A 137 29.18 -10.83 18.64
N THR A 138 30.28 -11.17 17.97
CA THR A 138 31.12 -10.21 17.25
C THR A 138 30.44 -9.69 15.99
N GLU A 139 29.62 -10.53 15.34
CA GLU A 139 28.82 -10.15 14.18
C GLU A 139 27.71 -9.16 14.56
N VAL A 140 26.97 -9.43 15.64
CA VAL A 140 26.02 -8.48 16.22
C VAL A 140 26.70 -7.13 16.53
N SER A 141 27.90 -7.17 17.10
CA SER A 141 28.66 -5.96 17.42
C SER A 141 29.15 -5.18 16.19
N ARG A 142 29.40 -5.88 15.07
CA ARG A 142 29.80 -5.29 13.79
C ARG A 142 28.60 -4.66 13.09
N ILE A 143 27.49 -5.37 13.00
CA ILE A 143 26.23 -4.90 12.40
C ILE A 143 25.68 -3.72 13.20
N GLY A 144 25.58 -3.86 14.52
CA GLY A 144 25.09 -2.79 15.39
C GLY A 144 25.93 -1.50 15.28
N ARG A 145 27.25 -1.59 15.15
CA ARG A 145 28.10 -0.41 14.87
C ARG A 145 27.78 0.25 13.53
N LYS A 146 27.51 -0.55 12.50
CA LYS A 146 27.09 -0.04 11.18
C LYS A 146 25.74 0.67 11.28
N MET A 147 24.77 0.08 11.98
CA MET A 147 23.44 0.67 12.18
C MET A 147 23.46 1.93 13.04
N LEU A 148 24.31 1.95 14.08
CA LEU A 148 24.57 3.13 14.89
C LEU A 148 25.21 4.26 14.06
N GLY A 149 26.22 3.94 13.25
CA GLY A 149 26.87 4.91 12.37
C GLY A 149 25.94 5.44 11.28
N ALA A 150 24.95 4.66 10.86
CA ALA A 150 23.91 5.07 9.93
C ALA A 150 22.76 5.86 10.59
N GLY A 151 22.75 5.99 11.91
CA GLY A 151 21.71 6.71 12.65
C GLY A 151 20.34 6.03 12.61
N VAL A 152 20.28 4.72 12.39
CA VAL A 152 19.03 3.94 12.35
C VAL A 152 18.80 3.14 13.64
N ALA A 153 19.85 2.89 14.42
CA ALA A 153 19.77 2.26 15.74
C ALA A 153 20.57 3.07 16.77
N TRP A 154 20.21 2.98 18.04
CA TRP A 154 20.96 3.54 19.15
C TRP A 154 21.44 2.45 20.10
N LYS A 155 22.46 2.78 20.90
CA LYS A 155 23.08 1.86 21.86
C LYS A 155 23.18 2.52 23.22
N SER A 156 22.69 1.86 24.25
CA SER A 156 22.93 2.23 25.65
C SER A 156 23.88 1.24 26.33
N ARG A 157 24.62 1.70 27.33
CA ARG A 157 25.53 0.86 28.12
C ARG A 157 25.29 1.11 29.59
N GLN A 158 24.78 0.10 30.28
CA GLN A 158 24.67 0.07 31.73
C GLN A 158 25.65 -0.99 32.26
N TRP A 159 26.66 -0.53 33.01
CA TRP A 159 27.71 -1.39 33.57
C TRP A 159 28.45 -2.22 32.50
N ARG A 160 28.39 -3.55 32.60
CA ARG A 160 29.01 -4.50 31.66
C ARG A 160 28.06 -4.93 30.54
N ARG A 161 26.80 -4.51 30.55
CA ARG A 161 25.81 -4.86 29.52
C ARG A 161 25.57 -3.70 28.57
N ASN A 162 25.52 -4.00 27.28
CA ASN A 162 24.97 -3.09 26.29
C ASN A 162 23.54 -3.50 25.95
N SER A 163 22.74 -2.51 25.57
CA SER A 163 21.41 -2.70 24.99
C SER A 163 21.30 -1.90 23.70
N TRP A 164 20.50 -2.42 22.77
CA TRP A 164 20.21 -1.78 21.50
C TRP A 164 18.75 -1.35 21.45
N GLY A 165 18.50 -0.24 20.79
CA GLY A 165 17.15 0.19 20.45
C GLY A 165 17.13 0.79 19.05
N ILE A 166 15.94 1.01 18.52
CA ILE A 166 15.76 1.59 17.20
C ILE A 166 15.48 3.09 17.30
N THR A 167 15.91 3.85 16.30
CA THR A 167 15.56 5.27 16.17
C THR A 167 14.26 5.42 15.37
N PRO A 168 13.55 6.55 15.44
CA PRO A 168 12.39 6.82 14.57
C PRO A 168 12.73 6.67 13.08
N ARG A 169 13.94 7.08 12.67
CA ARG A 169 14.45 6.86 11.32
C ARG A 169 14.57 5.37 11.00
N GLY A 170 15.14 4.56 11.90
CA GLY A 170 15.24 3.12 11.72
C GLY A 170 13.88 2.44 11.59
N ALA A 171 12.89 2.87 12.38
CA ALA A 171 11.52 2.37 12.30
C ALA A 171 10.91 2.69 10.92
N GLN A 172 11.01 3.95 10.48
CA GLN A 172 10.57 4.37 9.15
C GLN A 172 11.27 3.61 8.01
N TYR A 173 12.57 3.31 8.13
CA TYR A 173 13.29 2.49 7.17
C TYR A 173 12.77 1.05 7.11
N LEU A 174 12.36 0.47 8.23
CA LEU A 174 11.78 -0.86 8.27
C LEU A 174 10.34 -0.86 7.74
N GLU A 175 9.55 0.17 8.04
CA GLU A 175 8.19 0.35 7.49
C GLU A 175 8.25 0.49 5.95
N GLN A 176 9.10 1.38 5.43
CA GLN A 176 9.31 1.57 3.99
C GLN A 176 9.82 0.30 3.29
N ALA A 177 10.53 -0.56 4.01
CA ALA A 177 11.02 -1.85 3.51
C ALA A 177 10.01 -3.01 3.73
N GLY A 178 8.84 -2.75 4.32
CA GLY A 178 7.85 -3.79 4.65
C GLY A 178 8.28 -4.77 5.75
N LEU A 179 9.27 -4.40 6.56
CA LEU A 179 9.90 -5.23 7.61
C LEU A 179 9.37 -4.93 9.03
N LEU A 180 8.60 -3.86 9.19
CA LEU A 180 7.85 -3.48 10.39
C LEU A 180 6.38 -3.31 9.98
N ALA A 181 5.63 -4.42 9.94
CA ALA A 181 4.18 -4.32 9.99
C ALA A 181 3.76 -3.94 11.43
N PRO A 182 2.63 -3.23 11.65
CA PRO A 182 2.05 -3.13 12.98
C PRO A 182 1.96 -4.54 13.61
N GLU A 183 2.17 -4.66 14.92
CA GLU A 183 2.03 -5.93 15.64
C GLU A 183 0.72 -6.61 15.21
N PRO A 184 0.76 -7.72 14.47
CA PRO A 184 -0.45 -8.26 13.89
C PRO A 184 -1.30 -8.82 15.04
N THR A 185 -2.52 -8.31 15.15
CA THR A 185 -3.50 -8.69 16.17
C THR A 185 -4.29 -9.87 15.62
N ARG A 186 -4.76 -10.78 16.48
CA ARG A 186 -5.78 -11.75 16.06
C ARG A 186 -7.01 -10.97 15.60
N LEU A 187 -7.27 -10.97 14.31
CA LEU A 187 -8.44 -10.34 13.73
C LEU A 187 -9.61 -11.31 13.88
N ASP A 188 -10.71 -10.83 14.42
CA ASP A 188 -11.97 -11.56 14.43
C ASP A 188 -12.80 -11.20 13.19
N TYR A 189 -12.65 -9.97 12.69
CA TYR A 189 -13.38 -9.49 11.50
C TYR A 189 -12.47 -8.69 10.58
N CYS A 190 -12.85 -8.61 9.31
CA CYS A 190 -12.28 -7.68 8.35
C CYS A 190 -13.40 -6.93 7.65
N VAL A 191 -13.22 -5.64 7.46
CA VAL A 191 -14.02 -4.85 6.54
C VAL A 191 -13.23 -4.74 5.25
N GLY A 192 -13.87 -5.02 4.12
CA GLY A 192 -13.25 -4.87 2.80
C GLY A 192 -14.06 -3.90 1.97
N VAL A 193 -13.41 -2.98 1.27
CA VAL A 193 -14.06 -1.98 0.43
C VAL A 193 -13.45 -1.97 -0.96
N LYS A 194 -14.28 -2.18 -1.97
CA LYS A 194 -13.98 -1.96 -3.39
C LYS A 194 -14.34 -0.55 -3.81
N VAL A 195 -13.42 0.06 -4.55
CA VAL A 195 -13.56 1.43 -5.05
C VAL A 195 -13.80 1.44 -6.55
N ARG A 196 -14.91 2.03 -6.99
CA ARG A 196 -15.19 2.35 -8.39
C ARG A 196 -15.34 3.86 -8.62
N PRO A 197 -15.25 4.34 -9.87
CA PRO A 197 -15.34 5.77 -10.16
C PRO A 197 -16.62 6.45 -9.64
N SER A 198 -17.71 5.70 -9.51
CA SER A 198 -19.02 6.21 -9.09
C SER A 198 -19.73 5.36 -8.04
N SER A 199 -19.01 4.46 -7.36
CA SER A 199 -19.58 3.69 -6.26
C SER A 199 -18.51 3.08 -5.36
N LEU A 200 -18.91 2.80 -4.13
CA LEU A 200 -18.19 1.97 -3.19
C LEU A 200 -19.03 0.73 -2.90
N THR A 201 -18.40 -0.43 -2.84
CA THR A 201 -19.02 -1.67 -2.36
C THR A 201 -18.18 -2.18 -1.20
N GLY A 202 -18.80 -2.46 -0.07
CA GLY A 202 -18.11 -2.93 1.11
C GLY A 202 -18.75 -4.16 1.72
N VAL A 203 -17.93 -4.96 2.41
CA VAL A 203 -18.33 -6.18 3.10
C VAL A 203 -17.72 -6.25 4.50
N VAL A 204 -18.36 -6.97 5.40
CA VAL A 204 -17.75 -7.47 6.64
C VAL A 204 -17.55 -8.98 6.51
N THR A 205 -16.35 -9.48 6.80
CA THR A 205 -16.06 -10.92 6.80
C THR A 205 -15.62 -11.43 8.16
N ASP A 206 -15.92 -12.69 8.43
CA ASP A 206 -15.37 -13.44 9.55
C ASP A 206 -13.93 -13.94 9.26
N PRO A 207 -13.27 -14.68 10.19
CA PRO A 207 -11.92 -15.22 9.97
C PRO A 207 -11.81 -16.28 8.87
N GLN A 208 -12.92 -16.92 8.50
CA GLN A 208 -12.98 -17.88 7.41
C GLN A 208 -13.18 -17.17 6.06
N GLY A 209 -13.40 -15.86 6.07
CA GLY A 209 -13.67 -15.07 4.87
C GLY A 209 -15.12 -15.16 4.41
N GLU A 210 -16.04 -15.64 5.26
CA GLU A 210 -17.48 -15.63 4.97
C GLU A 210 -18.04 -14.23 5.14
N VAL A 211 -18.89 -13.81 4.21
CA VAL A 211 -19.51 -12.47 4.20
C VAL A 211 -20.68 -12.44 5.17
N LEU A 212 -20.62 -11.52 6.12
CA LEU A 212 -21.64 -11.33 7.16
C LEU A 212 -22.59 -10.18 6.85
N ALA A 213 -22.10 -9.16 6.14
CA ALA A 213 -22.86 -8.01 5.70
C ALA A 213 -22.24 -7.45 4.41
N THR A 214 -23.09 -6.89 3.55
CA THR A 214 -22.71 -6.21 2.30
C THR A 214 -23.48 -4.90 2.22
N ALA A 215 -22.81 -3.82 1.88
CA ALA A 215 -23.43 -2.53 1.63
C ALA A 215 -22.73 -1.84 0.46
N SER A 216 -23.46 -0.95 -0.21
CA SER A 216 -22.90 -0.10 -1.26
C SER A 216 -23.31 1.36 -1.08
N SER A 217 -22.57 2.26 -1.71
CA SER A 217 -22.99 3.64 -1.93
C SER A 217 -22.73 4.04 -3.37
N ASP A 218 -23.70 4.73 -3.96
CA ASP A 218 -23.59 5.31 -5.29
C ASP A 218 -23.09 6.74 -5.15
N GLU A 219 -21.78 6.88 -5.13
CA GLU A 219 -21.11 8.17 -4.94
C GLU A 219 -20.06 8.36 -6.01
N ARG A 220 -20.17 9.47 -6.74
CA ARG A 220 -19.07 9.92 -7.59
C ARG A 220 -17.97 10.42 -6.66
N LEU A 221 -16.89 9.66 -6.58
CA LEU A 221 -15.76 10.01 -5.73
C LEU A 221 -15.21 11.36 -6.17
N GLY A 222 -15.24 12.33 -5.27
CA GLY A 222 -14.62 13.62 -5.45
C GLY A 222 -13.28 13.71 -4.73
N GLY A 223 -12.95 14.87 -4.19
CA GLY A 223 -11.66 15.13 -3.55
C GLY A 223 -11.42 14.29 -2.29
N GLN A 224 -10.22 14.40 -1.71
CA GLN A 224 -9.78 13.59 -0.55
C GLN A 224 -10.76 13.59 0.63
N GLU A 225 -11.37 14.75 0.96
CA GLU A 225 -12.33 14.89 2.06
C GLU A 225 -13.63 14.13 1.79
N GLU A 226 -14.19 14.28 0.59
CA GLU A 226 -15.44 13.61 0.18
C GLU A 226 -15.25 12.09 0.14
N LEU A 227 -14.11 11.64 -0.39
CA LEU A 227 -13.75 10.23 -0.40
C LEU A 227 -13.64 9.67 1.02
N THR A 228 -12.92 10.35 1.91
CA THR A 228 -12.74 9.90 3.29
C THR A 228 -14.07 9.83 4.03
N ALA A 229 -14.96 10.80 3.81
CA ALA A 229 -16.30 10.81 4.39
C ALA A 229 -17.16 9.64 3.89
N ALA A 230 -17.18 9.40 2.57
CA ALA A 230 -17.91 8.30 1.94
C ALA A 230 -17.49 6.93 2.49
N PHE A 231 -16.19 6.70 2.58
CA PHE A 231 -15.63 5.48 3.18
C PHE A 231 -16.03 5.32 4.64
N THR A 232 -15.90 6.39 5.42
CA THR A 232 -16.20 6.37 6.86
C THR A 232 -17.68 6.04 7.10
N GLU A 233 -18.57 6.64 6.31
CA GLU A 233 -20.01 6.35 6.38
C GLU A 233 -20.31 4.89 6.03
N LEU A 234 -19.74 4.39 4.92
CA LEU A 234 -19.94 3.00 4.48
C LEU A 234 -19.42 2.00 5.53
N VAL A 235 -18.22 2.23 6.07
CA VAL A 235 -17.60 1.37 7.08
C VAL A 235 -18.45 1.36 8.37
N HIS A 236 -18.90 2.51 8.85
CA HIS A 236 -19.77 2.56 10.03
C HIS A 236 -21.11 1.84 9.80
N ARG A 237 -21.73 2.02 8.63
CA ARG A 237 -22.97 1.33 8.26
C ARG A 237 -22.79 -0.19 8.29
N LEU A 238 -21.69 -0.69 7.74
CA LEU A 238 -21.35 -2.12 7.76
C LEU A 238 -21.12 -2.66 9.18
N LEU A 239 -20.43 -1.90 10.04
CA LEU A 239 -20.20 -2.29 11.43
C LEU A 239 -21.48 -2.26 12.27
N ASP A 240 -22.40 -1.34 11.99
CA ASP A 240 -23.71 -1.26 12.66
C ASP A 240 -24.59 -2.48 12.34
N GLU A 241 -24.47 -3.04 11.14
CA GLU A 241 -25.16 -4.28 10.74
C GLU A 241 -24.61 -5.53 11.43
N VAL A 242 -23.33 -5.50 11.86
CA VAL A 242 -22.66 -6.60 12.54
C VAL A 242 -22.13 -6.13 13.91
N PRO A 243 -22.98 -6.04 14.95
CA PRO A 243 -22.57 -5.50 16.25
C PRO A 243 -21.33 -6.17 16.87
N ALA A 244 -21.15 -7.48 16.64
CA ALA A 244 -19.96 -8.20 17.10
C ALA A 244 -18.66 -7.71 16.41
N ALA A 245 -18.74 -7.27 15.15
CA ALA A 245 -17.63 -6.67 14.42
C ALA A 245 -17.32 -5.24 14.91
N ALA A 246 -18.36 -4.48 15.29
CA ALA A 246 -18.20 -3.17 15.94
C ALA A 246 -17.51 -3.28 17.32
N ASP A 247 -17.95 -4.24 18.15
CA ASP A 247 -17.31 -4.52 19.43
C ASP A 247 -15.84 -4.98 19.25
N ALA A 248 -15.58 -5.81 18.24
CA ALA A 248 -14.23 -6.23 17.88
C ALA A 248 -13.37 -5.07 17.38
N ALA A 249 -13.93 -4.13 16.63
CA ALA A 249 -13.25 -2.93 16.16
C ALA A 249 -12.77 -2.06 17.33
N GLN A 250 -13.65 -1.82 18.32
CA GLN A 250 -13.28 -1.10 19.55
C GLN A 250 -12.18 -1.80 20.34
N ALA A 251 -12.10 -3.13 20.24
CA ALA A 251 -11.05 -3.95 20.85
C ALA A 251 -9.77 -4.10 19.99
N GLY A 252 -9.69 -3.45 18.83
CA GLY A 252 -8.55 -3.55 17.90
C GLY A 252 -8.44 -4.90 17.17
N ARG A 253 -9.55 -5.63 17.03
CA ARG A 253 -9.64 -6.96 16.39
C ARG A 253 -10.39 -6.94 15.05
N THR A 254 -10.57 -5.75 14.48
CA THR A 254 -11.13 -5.55 13.13
C THR A 254 -10.16 -4.68 12.33
N ALA A 255 -9.95 -5.01 11.07
CA ALA A 255 -9.11 -4.25 10.14
C ALA A 255 -9.89 -3.90 8.87
N LEU A 256 -9.43 -2.85 8.17
CA LEU A 256 -9.97 -2.38 6.90
C LEU A 256 -9.00 -2.71 5.77
N GLY A 257 -9.50 -3.37 4.73
CA GLY A 257 -8.82 -3.51 3.46
C GLY A 257 -9.54 -2.70 2.40
N VAL A 258 -8.76 -2.05 1.53
CA VAL A 258 -9.28 -1.26 0.42
C VAL A 258 -8.64 -1.76 -0.87
N GLU A 259 -9.46 -2.06 -1.88
CA GLU A 259 -9.00 -2.32 -3.23
C GLU A 259 -9.41 -1.20 -4.19
N ILE A 260 -8.52 -0.86 -5.12
CA ILE A 260 -8.79 0.12 -6.17
C ILE A 260 -8.06 -0.26 -7.46
N GLY A 261 -8.72 -0.01 -8.60
CA GLY A 261 -8.10 -0.14 -9.91
C GLY A 261 -7.13 1.01 -10.18
N GLY A 262 -5.93 0.68 -10.64
CA GLY A 262 -4.86 1.64 -10.89
C GLY A 262 -3.54 1.22 -10.23
N HIS A 263 -2.55 2.10 -10.35
CA HIS A 263 -1.21 1.88 -9.83
C HIS A 263 -1.16 2.24 -8.34
N VAL A 264 -1.08 1.22 -7.49
CA VAL A 264 -1.07 1.35 -6.03
C VAL A 264 0.32 1.05 -5.48
N ALA A 265 0.85 1.96 -4.66
CA ALA A 265 2.08 1.71 -3.90
C ALA A 265 1.71 1.10 -2.54
N SER A 266 1.33 -0.18 -2.55
CA SER A 266 0.69 -0.87 -1.43
C SER A 266 1.52 -0.88 -0.15
N GLY A 267 2.85 -0.81 -0.24
CA GLY A 267 3.74 -0.70 0.92
C GLY A 267 3.78 0.69 1.57
N ARG A 268 3.39 1.74 0.83
CA ARG A 268 3.25 3.11 1.36
C ARG A 268 1.81 3.45 1.75
N GLY A 269 0.83 2.71 1.23
CA GLY A 269 -0.59 3.00 1.45
C GLY A 269 -1.14 4.12 0.56
N ASP A 270 -0.49 4.35 -0.59
CA ASP A 270 -0.78 5.45 -1.51
C ASP A 270 -1.32 4.93 -2.85
N VAL A 271 -2.25 5.67 -3.45
CA VAL A 271 -2.58 5.56 -4.88
C VAL A 271 -1.62 6.45 -5.66
N VAL A 272 -0.83 5.86 -6.55
CA VAL A 272 0.16 6.61 -7.36
C VAL A 272 -0.52 7.23 -8.58
N ASN A 273 -1.42 6.48 -9.22
CA ASN A 273 -2.18 6.91 -10.39
C ASN A 273 -3.41 6.01 -10.58
N ALA A 274 -4.56 6.60 -10.86
CA ALA A 274 -5.83 5.91 -11.07
C ALA A 274 -6.67 6.66 -12.14
N PRO A 275 -6.27 6.58 -13.42
CA PRO A 275 -6.72 7.50 -14.48
C PRO A 275 -8.22 7.41 -14.81
N ASN A 276 -8.88 6.33 -14.38
CA ASN A 276 -10.32 6.13 -14.58
C ASN A 276 -11.18 6.85 -13.52
N TYR A 277 -10.56 7.55 -12.56
CA TYR A 277 -11.24 8.20 -11.44
C TYR A 277 -11.17 9.73 -11.59
N ALA A 278 -12.32 10.39 -11.46
CA ALA A 278 -12.46 11.82 -11.77
C ALA A 278 -11.60 12.74 -10.89
N SER A 279 -11.22 12.27 -9.69
CA SER A 279 -10.43 12.99 -8.69
C SER A 279 -8.98 12.53 -8.57
N ASP A 280 -8.50 11.70 -9.50
CA ASP A 280 -7.11 11.18 -9.48
C ASP A 280 -6.06 12.29 -9.45
N ALA A 281 -6.35 13.47 -10.00
CA ALA A 281 -5.45 14.62 -9.91
C ALA A 281 -5.16 15.09 -8.46
N ASP A 282 -6.04 14.80 -7.52
CA ASP A 282 -5.93 15.20 -6.11
C ASP A 282 -5.31 14.11 -5.22
N TRP A 283 -5.01 12.93 -5.76
CA TRP A 283 -4.53 11.78 -4.98
C TRP A 283 -3.00 11.62 -4.86
N PRO A 284 -2.16 12.13 -5.77
CA PRO A 284 -0.72 12.06 -5.61
C PRO A 284 -0.22 12.70 -4.31
N GLY A 285 0.45 11.90 -3.47
CA GLY A 285 0.94 12.33 -2.16
C GLY A 285 -0.08 12.27 -1.02
N PHE A 286 -1.30 11.79 -1.29
CA PHE A 286 -2.30 11.47 -0.29
C PHE A 286 -2.16 10.01 0.15
N SER A 287 -1.86 9.82 1.44
CA SER A 287 -1.81 8.48 2.03
C SER A 287 -3.22 8.06 2.44
N TRP A 288 -3.91 7.38 1.51
CA TRP A 288 -5.25 6.85 1.71
C TRP A 288 -5.35 5.99 2.96
N ALA A 289 -4.43 5.05 3.14
CA ALA A 289 -4.47 4.13 4.28
C ALA A 289 -4.42 4.89 5.61
N ALA A 290 -3.53 5.87 5.76
CA ALA A 290 -3.45 6.69 6.96
C ALA A 290 -4.71 7.55 7.20
N ALA A 291 -5.22 8.20 6.16
CA ALA A 291 -6.42 9.05 6.26
C ALA A 291 -7.66 8.24 6.64
N LEU A 292 -7.84 7.07 6.01
CA LEU A 292 -8.94 6.16 6.31
C LEU A 292 -8.79 5.53 7.69
N GLN A 293 -7.57 5.19 8.11
CA GLN A 293 -7.31 4.70 9.47
C GLN A 293 -7.62 5.78 10.52
N GLU A 294 -7.26 7.04 10.28
CA GLU A 294 -7.61 8.15 11.18
C GLU A 294 -9.13 8.35 11.26
N ALA A 295 -9.83 8.28 10.13
CA ALA A 295 -11.26 8.53 10.06
C ALA A 295 -12.13 7.38 10.61
N THR A 296 -11.71 6.12 10.39
CA THR A 296 -12.47 4.93 10.79
C THR A 296 -11.99 4.33 12.11
N GLY A 297 -10.77 4.66 12.55
CA GLY A 297 -10.12 4.02 13.70
C GLY A 297 -9.65 2.58 13.44
N LEU A 298 -9.79 2.06 12.21
CA LEU A 298 -9.39 0.70 11.84
C LEU A 298 -7.99 0.68 11.24
N PRO A 299 -7.11 -0.28 11.64
CA PRO A 299 -5.90 -0.57 10.90
C PRO A 299 -6.23 -0.79 9.42
N THR A 300 -5.64 0.02 8.54
CA THR A 300 -6.04 0.07 7.13
C THR A 300 -4.89 -0.33 6.20
N VAL A 301 -5.19 -1.17 5.21
CA VAL A 301 -4.28 -1.48 4.09
C VAL A 301 -4.96 -1.20 2.76
N LEU A 302 -4.14 -0.81 1.79
CA LEU A 302 -4.56 -0.54 0.42
C LEU A 302 -3.85 -1.51 -0.53
N GLU A 303 -4.56 -1.98 -1.54
CA GLU A 303 -4.02 -2.87 -2.57
C GLU A 303 -4.67 -2.61 -3.94
N ASN A 304 -3.95 -2.98 -5.00
CA ASN A 304 -4.51 -3.06 -6.34
C ASN A 304 -5.56 -4.20 -6.43
N ASP A 305 -6.61 -4.01 -7.23
CA ASP A 305 -7.69 -4.98 -7.42
C ASP A 305 -7.24 -6.39 -7.87
N ALA A 306 -6.37 -6.50 -8.87
CA ALA A 306 -5.87 -7.79 -9.33
C ALA A 306 -4.99 -8.49 -8.26
N ASN A 307 -4.17 -7.73 -7.53
CA ASN A 307 -3.40 -8.24 -6.39
C ASN A 307 -4.30 -8.70 -5.23
N ALA A 308 -5.36 -7.95 -4.93
CA ALA A 308 -6.32 -8.31 -3.90
C ALA A 308 -7.04 -9.61 -4.27
N LEU A 309 -7.45 -9.76 -5.53
CA LEU A 309 -8.05 -10.99 -6.03
C LEU A 309 -7.09 -12.17 -5.97
N ALA A 310 -5.79 -11.97 -6.23
CA ALA A 310 -4.79 -13.02 -6.04
C ALA A 310 -4.73 -13.53 -4.59
N GLN A 311 -4.84 -12.63 -3.61
CA GLN A 311 -4.90 -13.02 -2.19
C GLN A 311 -6.19 -13.80 -1.88
N LEU A 312 -7.33 -13.39 -2.46
CA LEU A 312 -8.60 -14.07 -2.26
C LEU A 312 -8.63 -15.45 -2.93
N ALA A 313 -8.09 -15.57 -4.14
CA ALA A 313 -8.09 -16.81 -4.93
C ALA A 313 -7.40 -17.97 -4.20
N ARG A 314 -6.35 -17.67 -3.43
CA ARG A 314 -5.69 -18.63 -2.53
C ARG A 314 -6.67 -19.17 -1.49
N THR A 315 -7.39 -18.29 -0.82
CA THR A 315 -8.36 -18.65 0.24
C THR A 315 -9.58 -19.39 -0.30
N LEU A 316 -10.00 -19.08 -1.53
CA LEU A 316 -11.10 -19.77 -2.21
C LEU A 316 -10.69 -21.14 -2.78
N GLY A 317 -9.39 -21.45 -2.83
CA GLY A 317 -8.86 -22.65 -3.46
C GLY A 317 -8.96 -22.62 -5.00
N ASP A 318 -9.16 -21.45 -5.60
CA ASP A 318 -9.27 -21.29 -7.05
C ASP A 318 -7.93 -21.59 -7.76
N ALA A 319 -6.81 -21.42 -7.05
CA ALA A 319 -5.46 -21.79 -7.48
C ALA A 319 -5.01 -23.20 -7.02
N GLY A 320 -5.91 -24.00 -6.43
CA GLY A 320 -5.55 -25.27 -5.81
C GLY A 320 -4.63 -25.08 -4.59
N ASP A 321 -3.71 -26.03 -4.38
CA ASP A 321 -2.70 -25.97 -3.31
C ASP A 321 -1.40 -25.24 -3.76
N SER A 322 -1.44 -24.53 -4.89
CA SER A 322 -0.26 -23.90 -5.49
C SER A 322 0.06 -22.55 -4.85
N ASP A 323 1.34 -22.34 -4.53
CA ASP A 323 1.88 -21.07 -4.08
C ASP A 323 2.37 -20.18 -5.25
N ASP A 324 2.35 -20.70 -6.48
CA ASP A 324 2.82 -20.03 -7.69
C ASP A 324 1.70 -19.98 -8.74
N PHE A 325 0.91 -18.90 -8.72
CA PHE A 325 -0.22 -18.72 -9.62
C PHE A 325 -0.38 -17.25 -10.03
N ALA A 326 -1.12 -17.03 -11.10
CA ALA A 326 -1.52 -15.69 -11.52
C ALA A 326 -3.05 -15.55 -11.45
N VAL A 327 -3.50 -14.38 -11.05
CA VAL A 327 -4.87 -13.93 -11.25
C VAL A 327 -4.87 -12.88 -12.34
N VAL A 328 -5.75 -13.02 -13.32
CA VAL A 328 -6.01 -12.00 -14.34
C VAL A 328 -7.41 -11.47 -14.12
N LEU A 329 -7.53 -10.16 -13.95
CA LEU A 329 -8.81 -9.46 -13.87
C LEU A 329 -9.11 -8.82 -15.23
N LEU A 330 -10.19 -9.29 -15.86
CA LEU A 330 -10.80 -8.70 -17.04
C LEU A 330 -12.01 -7.87 -16.62
N ASP A 331 -11.91 -6.55 -16.76
CA ASP A 331 -13.03 -5.62 -16.60
C ASP A 331 -12.88 -4.52 -17.67
N LYS A 332 -13.26 -3.27 -17.38
CA LYS A 332 -12.90 -2.11 -18.20
C LYS A 332 -11.41 -2.05 -18.49
N GLY A 333 -10.62 -2.39 -17.47
CA GLY A 333 -9.18 -2.58 -17.56
C GLY A 333 -8.77 -4.05 -17.56
N ILE A 334 -7.49 -4.31 -17.81
CA ILE A 334 -6.89 -5.65 -17.65
C ILE A 334 -5.66 -5.57 -16.76
N GLY A 335 -5.70 -6.26 -15.62
CA GLY A 335 -4.59 -6.34 -14.66
C GLY A 335 -4.30 -7.78 -14.26
N ALA A 336 -3.13 -8.01 -13.67
CA ALA A 336 -2.77 -9.29 -13.11
C ALA A 336 -2.15 -9.19 -11.73
N GLY A 337 -2.60 -10.05 -10.81
CA GLY A 337 -1.93 -10.31 -9.54
C GLY A 337 -1.05 -11.54 -9.66
N LEU A 338 0.23 -11.42 -9.31
CA LEU A 338 1.21 -12.50 -9.43
C LEU A 338 1.56 -13.02 -8.04
N MET A 339 1.21 -14.27 -7.75
CA MET A 339 1.64 -14.99 -6.55
C MET A 339 2.89 -15.80 -6.88
N VAL A 340 4.00 -15.55 -6.17
CA VAL A 340 5.27 -16.25 -6.32
C VAL A 340 5.78 -16.62 -4.93
N ASP A 341 6.08 -17.90 -4.72
CA ASP A 341 6.44 -18.45 -3.39
C ASP A 341 5.43 -18.04 -2.29
N GLY A 342 4.14 -18.05 -2.62
CA GLY A 342 3.05 -17.75 -1.70
C GLY A 342 2.94 -16.27 -1.34
N ARG A 343 3.61 -15.38 -2.09
CA ARG A 343 3.61 -13.93 -1.87
C ARG A 343 3.27 -13.17 -3.14
N ILE A 344 2.52 -12.09 -2.98
CA ILE A 344 2.26 -11.16 -4.08
C ILE A 344 3.58 -10.50 -4.51
N LEU A 345 3.87 -10.56 -5.81
CA LEU A 345 4.96 -9.85 -6.44
C LEU A 345 4.49 -8.43 -6.81
N HIS A 346 4.82 -7.44 -5.97
CA HIS A 346 4.53 -6.03 -6.28
C HIS A 346 5.51 -5.40 -7.28
N GLY A 347 6.70 -5.97 -7.43
CA GLY A 347 7.79 -5.34 -8.19
C GLY A 347 8.38 -4.10 -7.49
N ALA A 348 9.39 -3.47 -8.12
CA ALA A 348 10.18 -2.41 -7.49
C ALA A 348 9.37 -1.15 -7.11
N SER A 349 8.27 -0.88 -7.81
CA SER A 349 7.43 0.30 -7.61
C SER A 349 5.96 -0.02 -7.35
N GLY A 350 5.56 -1.29 -7.25
CA GLY A 350 4.14 -1.68 -7.19
C GLY A 350 3.47 -1.84 -8.55
N ALA A 351 4.24 -1.97 -9.64
CA ALA A 351 3.74 -2.03 -11.03
C ALA A 351 3.91 -3.40 -11.70
N ALA A 352 4.28 -4.44 -10.95
CA ALA A 352 4.29 -5.79 -11.49
C ALA A 352 2.85 -6.24 -11.78
N GLY A 353 2.66 -6.96 -12.89
CA GLY A 353 1.33 -7.45 -13.27
C GLY A 353 0.47 -6.48 -14.10
N GLU A 354 1.01 -5.34 -14.52
CA GLU A 354 0.36 -4.37 -15.44
C GLU A 354 0.29 -4.91 -16.90
N ILE A 355 -0.23 -6.12 -17.08
CA ILE A 355 -0.26 -6.83 -18.37
C ILE A 355 -1.22 -6.17 -19.37
N GLY A 356 -2.21 -5.40 -18.90
CA GLY A 356 -3.10 -4.62 -19.76
C GLY A 356 -2.37 -3.61 -20.63
N HIS A 357 -1.15 -3.20 -20.25
CA HIS A 357 -0.34 -2.25 -21.01
C HIS A 357 0.71 -2.91 -21.92
N VAL A 358 0.78 -4.24 -21.96
CA VAL A 358 1.59 -4.96 -22.95
C VAL A 358 1.00 -4.71 -24.35
N VAL A 359 1.86 -4.40 -25.31
CA VAL A 359 1.44 -4.09 -26.68
C VAL A 359 1.21 -5.40 -27.45
N VAL A 360 -0.05 -5.73 -27.71
CA VAL A 360 -0.46 -6.91 -28.47
C VAL A 360 -0.82 -6.57 -29.92
N GLU A 361 -1.02 -5.28 -30.23
CA GLU A 361 -1.30 -4.77 -31.58
C GLU A 361 -0.32 -3.65 -31.96
N SER A 362 0.84 -4.00 -32.49
CA SER A 362 1.95 -3.03 -32.66
C SER A 362 1.77 -2.00 -33.79
N TYR A 363 0.89 -2.24 -34.77
CA TYR A 363 0.69 -1.35 -35.92
C TYR A 363 -0.75 -0.86 -35.98
N CYS A 364 -0.94 0.47 -36.00
CA CYS A 364 -2.26 1.11 -36.04
C CYS A 364 -3.20 0.70 -34.89
N GLY A 365 -2.63 0.23 -33.76
CA GLY A 365 -3.41 -0.21 -32.62
C GLY A 365 -4.20 0.92 -31.96
N HIS A 366 -5.25 0.53 -31.23
CA HIS A 366 -6.13 1.46 -30.53
C HIS A 366 -5.38 2.30 -29.49
N ALA A 367 -5.76 3.57 -29.33
CA ALA A 367 -5.17 4.43 -28.31
C ALA A 367 -5.52 3.91 -26.91
N CYS A 368 -4.52 3.86 -26.03
CA CYS A 368 -4.69 3.50 -24.61
C CYS A 368 -4.59 4.75 -23.74
N SER A 369 -5.33 4.75 -22.62
CA SER A 369 -5.31 5.83 -21.62
C SER A 369 -3.92 6.06 -21.02
N CYS A 370 -3.05 5.04 -21.02
CA CYS A 370 -1.66 5.17 -20.55
C CYS A 370 -0.76 5.98 -21.51
N GLY A 371 -1.24 6.34 -22.70
CA GLY A 371 -0.52 7.11 -23.71
C GLY A 371 0.13 6.28 -24.83
N ASN A 372 0.10 4.95 -24.72
CA ASN A 372 0.55 4.03 -25.78
C ASN A 372 -0.58 3.72 -26.78
N SER A 373 -0.28 2.85 -27.75
CA SER A 373 -1.25 2.32 -28.71
C SER A 373 -1.11 0.80 -28.82
N GLY A 374 -2.24 0.10 -28.96
CA GLY A 374 -2.29 -1.36 -29.11
C GLY A 374 -2.01 -2.15 -27.85
N CYS A 375 -2.19 -1.52 -26.68
CA CYS A 375 -2.14 -2.19 -25.39
C CYS A 375 -3.25 -3.25 -25.29
N LEU A 376 -2.99 -4.35 -24.59
CA LEU A 376 -3.93 -5.44 -24.37
C LEU A 376 -5.31 -4.93 -23.90
N GLU A 377 -5.33 -4.04 -22.91
CA GLU A 377 -6.55 -3.41 -22.39
C GLU A 377 -7.33 -2.68 -23.48
N SER A 378 -6.63 -1.95 -24.36
CA SER A 378 -7.27 -1.17 -25.43
C SER A 378 -7.94 -2.03 -26.49
N VAL A 379 -7.66 -3.34 -26.53
CA VAL A 379 -8.23 -4.30 -27.49
C VAL A 379 -9.21 -5.27 -26.82
N ALA A 380 -8.89 -5.76 -25.62
CA ALA A 380 -9.62 -6.84 -24.97
C ALA A 380 -10.45 -6.41 -23.74
N GLY A 381 -10.28 -5.20 -23.21
CA GLY A 381 -11.10 -4.70 -22.11
C GLY A 381 -12.58 -4.62 -22.50
N THR A 382 -13.48 -4.63 -21.52
CA THR A 382 -14.93 -4.65 -21.78
C THR A 382 -15.41 -3.44 -22.58
N ASP A 383 -14.85 -2.25 -22.30
CA ASP A 383 -15.10 -1.01 -23.06
C ASP A 383 -14.51 -1.09 -24.48
N ALA A 384 -13.39 -1.81 -24.67
CA ALA A 384 -12.80 -2.02 -25.99
C ALA A 384 -13.67 -2.92 -26.88
N ILE A 385 -14.22 -4.00 -26.31
CA ILE A 385 -15.18 -4.87 -27.00
C ILE A 385 -16.42 -4.06 -27.42
N ALA A 386 -17.00 -3.30 -26.49
CA ALA A 386 -18.17 -2.49 -26.77
C ALA A 386 -17.93 -1.46 -27.89
N ARG A 387 -16.83 -0.71 -27.78
CA ARG A 387 -16.41 0.26 -28.80
C ARG A 387 -16.21 -0.41 -30.16
N ARG A 388 -15.59 -1.59 -30.19
CA ARG A 388 -15.34 -2.30 -31.44
C ARG A 388 -16.63 -2.74 -32.13
N VAL A 389 -17.62 -3.20 -31.37
CA VAL A 389 -18.97 -3.48 -31.89
C VAL A 389 -19.63 -2.19 -32.40
N ASP A 390 -19.47 -1.06 -31.70
CA ASP A 390 -19.99 0.22 -32.16
C ASP A 390 -19.37 0.64 -33.51
N GLU A 391 -18.05 0.53 -33.66
CA GLU A 391 -17.36 0.85 -34.91
C GLU A 391 -17.85 0.01 -36.10
N LEU A 392 -18.18 -1.25 -35.85
CA LEU A 392 -18.65 -2.19 -36.88
C LEU A 392 -20.13 -1.99 -37.24
N THR A 393 -20.93 -1.43 -36.34
CA THR A 393 -22.40 -1.43 -36.45
C THR A 393 -23.04 -0.04 -36.46
N GLY A 394 -22.40 0.98 -35.88
CA GLY A 394 -22.90 2.35 -35.72
C GLY A 394 -24.12 2.50 -34.79
N HIS A 395 -24.34 1.56 -33.86
CA HIS A 395 -25.56 1.49 -33.05
C HIS A 395 -25.54 2.35 -31.76
N GLY A 396 -24.42 3.00 -31.45
CA GLY A 396 -24.22 3.69 -30.17
C GLY A 396 -24.13 2.70 -29.03
N VAL A 397 -23.08 1.88 -29.00
CA VAL A 397 -22.88 0.81 -28.00
C VAL A 397 -22.07 1.31 -26.80
N PRO A 398 -22.70 1.67 -25.66
CA PRO A 398 -22.01 2.31 -24.54
C PRO A 398 -21.18 1.35 -23.67
N ASP A 399 -21.51 0.06 -23.65
CA ASP A 399 -20.90 -0.93 -22.77
C ASP A 399 -21.04 -2.36 -23.33
N LEU A 400 -20.40 -3.31 -22.64
CA LEU A 400 -20.41 -4.73 -23.04
C LEU A 400 -21.83 -5.32 -23.06
N SER A 401 -22.70 -4.94 -22.13
CA SER A 401 -24.08 -5.47 -22.08
C SER A 401 -24.85 -5.06 -23.34
N ALA A 402 -24.75 -3.80 -23.74
CA ALA A 402 -25.34 -3.30 -24.98
C ALA A 402 -24.74 -3.97 -26.21
N ALA A 403 -23.44 -4.27 -26.21
CA ALA A 403 -22.77 -4.98 -27.30
C ALA A 403 -23.33 -6.40 -27.45
N LEU A 404 -23.45 -7.13 -26.34
CA LEU A 404 -23.98 -8.49 -26.32
C LEU A 404 -25.47 -8.54 -26.64
N ALA A 405 -26.24 -7.50 -26.32
CA ALA A 405 -27.66 -7.40 -26.69
C ALA A 405 -27.89 -7.34 -28.21
N LEU A 406 -26.85 -7.07 -29.01
CA LEU A 406 -26.92 -7.11 -30.47
C LEU A 406 -26.73 -8.52 -31.05
N LEU A 407 -26.39 -9.52 -30.23
CA LEU A 407 -26.41 -10.93 -30.66
C LEU A 407 -27.81 -11.30 -31.18
N GLY A 408 -27.84 -11.86 -32.38
CA GLY A 408 -29.07 -12.16 -33.13
C GLY A 408 -29.36 -11.16 -34.25
N LYS A 409 -29.05 -9.86 -34.05
CA LYS A 409 -29.20 -8.82 -35.09
C LYS A 409 -27.90 -8.56 -35.84
N GLU A 410 -26.83 -8.34 -35.09
CA GLU A 410 -25.49 -8.02 -35.60
C GLU A 410 -24.47 -9.09 -35.17
N SER A 411 -24.89 -10.37 -35.12
CA SER A 411 -24.08 -11.47 -34.57
C SER A 411 -22.68 -11.55 -35.15
N LYS A 412 -22.50 -11.24 -36.44
CA LYS A 412 -21.18 -11.24 -37.07
C LYS A 412 -20.27 -10.20 -36.44
N ALA A 413 -20.73 -8.94 -36.30
CA ALA A 413 -19.94 -7.87 -35.73
C ALA A 413 -19.59 -8.13 -34.26
N VAL A 414 -20.55 -8.64 -33.49
CA VAL A 414 -20.32 -9.01 -32.08
C VAL A 414 -19.30 -10.14 -31.98
N ASN A 415 -19.47 -11.22 -32.75
CA ASN A 415 -18.54 -12.35 -32.73
C ASN A 415 -17.14 -11.95 -33.20
N ASP A 416 -17.02 -11.15 -34.27
CA ASP A 416 -15.73 -10.66 -34.76
C ASP A 416 -14.98 -9.89 -33.66
N SER A 417 -15.71 -9.02 -32.92
CA SER A 417 -15.15 -8.27 -31.79
C SER A 417 -14.73 -9.16 -30.63
N LEU A 418 -15.54 -10.17 -30.28
CA LEU A 418 -15.24 -11.12 -29.21
C LEU A 418 -14.03 -11.99 -29.56
N GLU A 419 -13.91 -12.44 -30.81
CA GLU A 419 -12.75 -13.19 -31.27
C GLU A 419 -11.48 -12.34 -31.28
N GLU A 420 -11.58 -11.06 -31.68
CA GLU A 420 -10.47 -10.10 -31.65
C GLU A 420 -9.95 -9.89 -30.23
N ALA A 421 -10.85 -9.60 -29.29
CA ALA A 421 -10.53 -9.47 -27.88
C ALA A 421 -9.97 -10.77 -27.28
N GLY A 422 -10.57 -11.91 -27.62
CA GLY A 422 -10.12 -13.22 -27.14
C GLY A 422 -8.72 -13.57 -27.64
N ARG A 423 -8.40 -13.29 -28.91
CA ARG A 423 -7.02 -13.44 -29.44
C ARG A 423 -6.04 -12.56 -28.69
N ALA A 424 -6.38 -11.28 -28.49
CA ALA A 424 -5.53 -10.34 -27.76
C ALA A 424 -5.25 -10.81 -26.32
N LEU A 425 -6.29 -11.20 -25.57
CA LEU A 425 -6.11 -11.76 -24.23
C LEU A 425 -5.31 -13.06 -24.24
N GLY A 426 -5.53 -13.94 -25.24
CA GLY A 426 -4.72 -15.14 -25.40
C GLY A 426 -3.23 -14.86 -25.61
N LEU A 427 -2.87 -13.82 -26.37
CA LEU A 427 -1.48 -13.35 -26.50
C LEU A 427 -0.93 -12.85 -25.17
N GLY A 428 -1.70 -12.01 -24.45
CA GLY A 428 -1.30 -11.51 -23.14
C GLY A 428 -1.09 -12.62 -22.11
N LEU A 429 -1.95 -13.64 -22.12
CA LEU A 429 -1.79 -14.82 -21.28
C LEU A 429 -0.55 -15.63 -21.69
N ALA A 430 -0.28 -15.82 -22.98
CA ALA A 430 0.93 -16.51 -23.42
C ALA A 430 2.20 -15.78 -22.94
N ASP A 431 2.24 -14.44 -23.05
CA ASP A 431 3.35 -13.64 -22.54
C ASP A 431 3.51 -13.78 -21.02
N LEU A 432 2.41 -13.74 -20.28
CA LEU A 432 2.39 -13.99 -18.84
C LEU A 432 2.98 -15.37 -18.51
N LEU A 433 2.49 -16.44 -19.14
CA LEU A 433 2.97 -17.80 -18.94
C LEU A 433 4.46 -17.93 -19.25
N ASN A 434 4.91 -17.33 -20.35
CA ASN A 434 6.31 -17.37 -20.77
C ASN A 434 7.27 -16.66 -19.81
N LEU A 435 6.80 -15.61 -19.14
CA LEU A 435 7.62 -14.79 -18.24
C LEU A 435 7.59 -15.27 -16.79
N THR A 436 6.46 -15.79 -16.32
CA THR A 436 6.27 -16.14 -14.90
C THR A 436 6.09 -17.63 -14.65
N ASN A 437 5.72 -18.41 -15.67
CA ASN A 437 5.48 -19.86 -15.59
C ASN A 437 4.69 -20.30 -14.34
N PRO A 438 3.47 -19.75 -14.13
CA PRO A 438 2.64 -20.11 -12.99
C PRO A 438 2.02 -21.50 -13.19
N GLU A 439 1.66 -22.18 -12.10
CA GLU A 439 0.95 -23.46 -12.17
C GLU A 439 -0.52 -23.27 -12.56
N HIS A 440 -1.14 -22.21 -12.05
CA HIS A 440 -2.52 -21.84 -12.33
C HIS A 440 -2.65 -20.40 -12.84
N VAL A 441 -3.61 -20.18 -13.72
CA VAL A 441 -4.11 -18.84 -14.07
C VAL A 441 -5.59 -18.80 -13.74
N VAL A 442 -6.00 -17.92 -12.84
CA VAL A 442 -7.42 -17.68 -12.55
C VAL A 442 -7.85 -16.40 -13.27
N LEU A 443 -8.70 -16.54 -14.27
CA LEU A 443 -9.29 -15.43 -15.01
C LEU A 443 -10.63 -15.05 -14.37
N TYR A 444 -10.65 -13.91 -13.69
CA TYR A 444 -11.87 -13.26 -13.23
C TYR A 444 -12.37 -12.29 -14.30
N GLY A 445 -13.66 -12.31 -14.63
CA GLY A 445 -14.24 -11.37 -15.59
C GLY A 445 -15.76 -11.43 -15.69
N PRO A 446 -16.39 -10.70 -16.62
CA PRO A 446 -17.84 -10.67 -16.76
C PRO A 446 -18.39 -12.07 -17.02
N GLU A 447 -19.45 -12.46 -16.31
CA GLU A 447 -20.05 -13.80 -16.40
C GLU A 447 -20.33 -14.20 -17.87
N ALA A 448 -20.82 -13.25 -18.66
CA ALA A 448 -21.14 -13.46 -20.07
C ALA A 448 -19.94 -13.77 -20.98
N LEU A 449 -18.71 -13.52 -20.53
CA LEU A 449 -17.48 -13.81 -21.27
C LEU A 449 -16.72 -15.04 -20.75
N VAL A 450 -16.85 -15.37 -19.45
CA VAL A 450 -15.97 -16.36 -18.81
C VAL A 450 -16.69 -17.65 -18.36
N THR A 451 -18.03 -17.67 -18.41
CA THR A 451 -18.84 -18.84 -18.04
C THR A 451 -19.12 -19.73 -19.26
N GLU A 452 -18.24 -20.71 -19.49
CA GLU A 452 -18.35 -21.68 -20.59
C GLU A 452 -19.38 -22.80 -20.33
N GLY A 453 -19.87 -23.44 -21.39
CA GLY A 453 -20.70 -24.66 -21.29
C GLY A 453 -22.18 -24.43 -20.91
N ARG A 454 -22.64 -23.18 -20.93
CA ARG A 454 -24.03 -22.79 -20.70
C ARG A 454 -24.64 -22.20 -21.97
N GLU A 455 -25.81 -22.69 -22.38
CA GLU A 455 -26.49 -22.19 -23.59
C GLU A 455 -26.85 -20.71 -23.47
N GLU A 456 -26.99 -20.21 -22.25
CA GLU A 456 -27.28 -18.82 -21.92
C GLU A 456 -26.12 -17.85 -22.23
N PHE A 457 -24.88 -18.34 -22.37
CA PHE A 457 -23.68 -17.51 -22.60
C PHE A 457 -22.92 -17.90 -23.88
N PRO A 458 -23.54 -17.75 -25.08
CA PRO A 458 -22.88 -18.10 -26.34
C PRO A 458 -21.65 -17.24 -26.64
N ALA A 459 -21.60 -16.02 -26.10
CA ALA A 459 -20.46 -15.11 -26.21
C ALA A 459 -19.21 -15.66 -25.52
N ALA A 460 -19.37 -16.27 -24.34
CA ALA A 460 -18.27 -16.86 -23.59
C ALA A 460 -17.56 -17.96 -24.40
N GLN A 461 -18.32 -18.77 -25.13
CA GLN A 461 -17.73 -19.81 -25.96
C GLN A 461 -16.85 -19.26 -27.09
N VAL A 462 -17.32 -18.21 -27.78
CA VAL A 462 -16.57 -17.55 -28.86
C VAL A 462 -15.29 -16.92 -28.31
N PHE A 463 -15.44 -16.12 -27.24
CA PHE A 463 -14.35 -15.42 -26.59
C PHE A 463 -13.30 -16.39 -26.03
N MET A 464 -13.69 -17.34 -25.18
CA MET A 464 -12.76 -18.26 -24.52
C MET A 464 -12.11 -19.26 -25.47
N ASN A 465 -12.77 -19.65 -26.57
CA ASN A 465 -12.12 -20.44 -27.61
C ASN A 465 -10.96 -19.66 -28.24
N ALA A 466 -11.15 -18.39 -28.56
CA ALA A 466 -10.09 -17.54 -29.10
C ALA A 466 -8.94 -17.35 -28.08
N VAL A 467 -9.27 -17.14 -26.80
CA VAL A 467 -8.29 -17.05 -25.70
C VAL A 467 -7.44 -18.32 -25.62
N ARG A 468 -8.08 -19.49 -25.49
CA ARG A 468 -7.39 -20.77 -25.30
C ARG A 468 -6.54 -21.15 -26.51
N ASN A 469 -7.09 -21.02 -27.73
CA ASN A 469 -6.38 -21.36 -28.96
C ASN A 469 -5.13 -20.50 -29.13
N THR A 470 -5.27 -19.18 -28.96
CA THR A 470 -4.16 -18.24 -29.12
C THR A 470 -3.13 -18.41 -28.02
N CYS A 471 -3.55 -18.55 -26.76
CA CYS A 471 -2.64 -18.80 -25.65
C CYS A 471 -1.81 -20.08 -25.89
N THR A 472 -2.46 -21.17 -26.30
CA THR A 472 -1.79 -22.45 -26.59
C THR A 472 -0.80 -22.35 -27.76
N GLU A 473 -1.15 -21.60 -28.81
CA GLU A 473 -0.29 -21.40 -29.98
C GLU A 473 0.98 -20.60 -29.66
N HIS A 474 0.89 -19.65 -28.71
CA HIS A 474 1.96 -18.70 -28.41
C HIS A 474 2.73 -19.00 -27.11
N ALA A 475 2.20 -19.85 -26.23
CA ALA A 475 2.91 -20.28 -25.02
C ALA A 475 4.08 -21.22 -25.36
N PHE A 476 5.21 -21.03 -24.68
CA PHE A 476 6.42 -21.79 -24.90
C PHE A 476 6.39 -23.14 -24.18
N SER A 477 6.37 -24.23 -24.95
CA SER A 477 6.61 -25.59 -24.45
C SER A 477 5.77 -25.92 -23.21
N THR A 478 6.40 -26.17 -22.07
CA THR A 478 5.74 -26.57 -20.81
C THR A 478 5.05 -25.41 -20.11
N ALA A 479 5.35 -24.15 -20.46
CA ALA A 479 4.64 -23.00 -19.88
C ALA A 479 3.16 -22.99 -20.25
N GLY A 480 2.79 -23.58 -21.40
CA GLY A 480 1.40 -23.75 -21.84
C GLY A 480 0.63 -24.82 -21.06
N GLU A 481 1.27 -25.57 -20.15
CA GLU A 481 0.60 -26.59 -19.32
C GLU A 481 -0.12 -26.00 -18.10
N ALA A 482 0.05 -24.70 -17.84
CA ALA A 482 -0.63 -23.99 -16.76
C ALA A 482 -2.16 -24.13 -16.85
N ARG A 483 -2.79 -24.41 -15.71
CA ARG A 483 -4.24 -24.62 -15.67
C ARG A 483 -4.99 -23.30 -15.65
N LEU A 484 -5.75 -23.04 -16.71
CA LEU A 484 -6.66 -21.88 -16.79
C LEU A 484 -8.01 -22.18 -16.13
N VAL A 485 -8.30 -21.51 -15.03
CA VAL A 485 -9.56 -21.51 -14.29
C VAL A 485 -10.30 -20.20 -14.56
N THR A 486 -11.60 -20.24 -14.82
CA THR A 486 -12.41 -19.03 -15.01
C THR A 486 -13.41 -18.84 -13.87
N ARG A 487 -13.65 -17.58 -13.51
CA ARG A 487 -14.61 -17.18 -12.47
C ARG A 487 -15.33 -15.89 -12.86
N PRO A 488 -16.64 -15.77 -12.61
CA PRO A 488 -17.32 -14.49 -12.74
C PRO A 488 -16.76 -13.50 -11.72
N TYR A 489 -16.73 -12.22 -12.08
CA TYR A 489 -16.31 -11.12 -11.23
C TYR A 489 -17.48 -10.18 -10.94
N GLU A 490 -17.65 -9.85 -9.67
CA GLU A 490 -18.63 -8.89 -9.17
C GLU A 490 -18.01 -8.03 -8.08
N ASP A 491 -18.61 -6.87 -7.78
CA ASP A 491 -18.01 -5.93 -6.84
C ASP A 491 -17.89 -6.46 -5.41
N GLU A 492 -18.86 -7.28 -4.99
CA GLU A 492 -18.81 -7.93 -3.68
C GLU A 492 -17.57 -8.83 -3.57
N LEU A 493 -17.19 -9.51 -4.66
CA LEU A 493 -15.98 -10.33 -4.68
C LEU A 493 -14.72 -9.47 -4.54
N GLY A 494 -14.67 -8.31 -5.17
CA GLY A 494 -13.58 -7.35 -4.99
C GLY A 494 -13.53 -6.78 -3.56
N ALA A 495 -14.68 -6.46 -2.96
CA ALA A 495 -14.74 -6.03 -1.56
C ALA A 495 -14.26 -7.16 -0.62
N ARG A 496 -14.64 -8.41 -0.89
CA ARG A 496 -14.15 -9.59 -0.18
C ARG A 496 -12.64 -9.78 -0.38
N ALA A 497 -12.12 -9.46 -1.56
CA ALA A 497 -10.70 -9.52 -1.86
C ALA A 497 -9.91 -8.49 -1.04
N ALA A 498 -10.43 -7.27 -0.92
CA ALA A 498 -9.87 -6.27 -0.03
C ALA A 498 -9.84 -6.74 1.44
N ALA A 499 -10.92 -7.37 1.93
CA ALA A 499 -10.94 -7.96 3.27
C ALA A 499 -9.88 -9.06 3.45
N ALA A 500 -9.66 -9.90 2.43
CA ALA A 500 -8.62 -10.92 2.45
C ALA A 500 -7.21 -10.32 2.54
N VAL A 501 -6.95 -9.20 1.86
CA VAL A 501 -5.68 -8.46 1.98
C VAL A 501 -5.46 -7.95 3.40
N ALA A 502 -6.50 -7.38 4.04
CA ALA A 502 -6.41 -6.94 5.44
C ALA A 502 -6.09 -8.10 6.37
N ARG A 503 -6.74 -9.25 6.17
CA ARG A 503 -6.48 -10.47 6.94
C ARG A 503 -5.04 -10.92 6.82
N ASP A 504 -4.53 -11.03 5.60
CA ASP A 504 -3.17 -11.52 5.33
C ASP A 504 -2.09 -10.57 5.87
N ARG A 505 -2.28 -9.26 5.70
CA ARG A 505 -1.24 -8.27 6.06
C ARG A 505 -1.26 -7.84 7.52
N LEU A 506 -2.43 -7.86 8.15
CA LEU A 506 -2.63 -7.32 9.51
C LEU A 506 -3.03 -8.38 10.53
N GLY A 507 -3.46 -9.57 10.09
CA GLY A 507 -3.84 -10.68 10.95
C GLY A 507 -2.67 -11.58 11.37
N ARG A 508 -2.87 -12.34 12.45
CA ARG A 508 -2.12 -13.57 12.76
C ARG A 508 -3.07 -14.76 12.75
N ASP A 509 -2.54 -15.92 12.40
CA ASP A 509 -3.14 -17.23 12.69
C ASP A 509 -3.26 -17.50 14.20
#